data_AF-A0A832K183-F1
#
_entry.id   AF-A0A832K183-F1
#
_cell.length_a   1.000
_cell.length_b   1.000
_cell.length_c   1.000
_cell.angle_alpha   90.00
_cell.angle_beta   90.00
_cell.angle_gamma   90.00
#
_symmetry.space_group_name_H-M   'P 1'
#
loop_
_entity.id
_entity.type
_entity.pdbx_description
1 polymer ?
#
loop_
_entity_poly.entity_id
_entity_poly.type
_entity_poly.pdbx_seq_one_letter_code
_entity_poly.pdbx_strand_id
1 'polypeptide(L)'
;MGGRWPTGRWRRSGAGFRKRGRTRTSRRSFSAQPQVRRPCRRPPARLGAAAEERAAMFSALFYLQYHSVKNRTVSRLKRLKQPKYLAGAIVGGLYFFYYFIRPFVMPGQGVQALPMTRLPGEPEWAELMGAAALALVALAAWVLPNRRTALAFTEAEVAFLFPAPISRRGLIHYKLARSQGAILFTVLLLTLVTHRWGGRAWIQMTGWWLILSTINLHVLGASFARTMLLDRGIGNWQRRLGVLALAGLVIGAAVWWVRGALPPLTPGDLADVERIKTYVTTVANSTPVIILLFPFRLVVGPYLAGDALGFLRALPGALVILLAHYAWVVKSNVAFEEASVEASRKLAEKVAAIRAGNWQAAQDKARAGRSPFKLGPAGPAATAFFWKNLISANRGITFR
;
A
#
# COMPACT_ATOMS: atom_id res chain seq x y z
N MET A 1 20.47 63.62 23.25
CA MET A 1 20.25 63.83 24.71
C MET A 1 18.75 63.90 24.95
N GLY A 2 18.24 63.25 26.01
CA GLY A 2 16.81 63.19 26.38
C GLY A 2 16.11 61.94 25.86
N GLY A 3 15.34 61.17 26.63
CA GLY A 3 14.95 61.25 28.04
C GLY A 3 14.34 59.91 28.48
N ARG A 4 14.50 59.57 29.76
CA ARG A 4 13.75 58.48 30.45
C ARG A 4 12.38 59.01 30.84
N TRP A 5 11.34 58.17 30.83
CA TRP A 5 10.42 57.93 31.95
C TRP A 5 9.67 56.59 31.76
N PRO A 6 9.30 55.87 32.84
CA PRO A 6 8.65 54.55 32.82
C PRO A 6 7.15 54.60 33.24
N THR A 7 6.37 53.60 32.83
CA THR A 7 5.02 53.30 33.38
C THR A 7 4.84 51.78 33.34
N GLY A 8 4.13 51.08 34.23
CA GLY A 8 3.28 51.45 35.35
C GLY A 8 2.47 50.18 35.68
N ARG A 9 2.69 49.61 36.87
CA ARG A 9 2.10 48.36 37.37
C ARG A 9 0.75 48.69 38.03
N TRP A 10 -0.36 48.08 37.60
CA TRP A 10 -1.67 48.22 38.25
C TRP A 10 -2.03 46.98 39.09
N ARG A 11 -2.38 47.22 40.37
CA ARG A 11 -2.92 46.24 41.32
C ARG A 11 -3.99 46.91 42.18
N ARG A 12 -4.99 46.10 42.59
CA ARG A 12 -6.09 46.34 43.58
C ARG A 12 -7.28 47.12 42.99
N SER A 13 -8.55 46.88 43.31
CA SER A 13 -9.30 46.12 44.35
C SER A 13 -10.78 46.14 43.88
N GLY A 14 -11.62 45.11 44.01
CA GLY A 14 -12.26 44.63 45.24
C GLY A 14 -13.60 45.34 45.50
N ALA A 15 -14.74 44.68 45.27
CA ALA A 15 -16.02 44.92 45.95
C ALA A 15 -17.02 43.78 45.64
N GLY A 16 -17.49 43.11 46.69
CA GLY A 16 -18.56 42.13 46.61
C GLY A 16 -19.91 42.72 47.00
N PHE A 17 -20.99 42.09 46.56
CA PHE A 17 -22.28 42.19 47.24
C PHE A 17 -23.01 40.84 47.19
N ARG A 18 -23.39 40.40 48.38
CA ARG A 18 -24.01 39.12 48.72
C ARG A 18 -25.43 39.44 49.18
N LYS A 19 -26.48 38.86 48.58
CA LYS A 19 -27.82 38.81 49.18
C LYS A 19 -28.28 37.36 49.34
N ARG A 20 -28.53 36.99 50.60
CA ARG A 20 -29.24 35.79 51.05
C ARG A 20 -30.75 36.04 50.98
N GLY A 21 -31.54 34.97 50.86
CA GLY A 21 -32.84 34.89 51.55
C GLY A 21 -34.00 34.17 50.85
N ARG A 22 -34.07 32.85 51.07
CA ARG A 22 -35.25 31.98 51.31
C ARG A 22 -36.57 32.21 50.54
N THR A 23 -37.07 31.13 49.95
CA THR A 23 -38.41 30.57 50.27
C THR A 23 -38.42 29.05 50.03
N ARG A 24 -39.23 28.35 50.83
CA ARG A 24 -39.25 26.91 51.10
C ARG A 24 -40.70 26.48 51.07
N THR A 25 -41.10 25.62 50.13
CA THR A 25 -42.36 24.81 50.06
C THR A 25 -42.36 24.15 48.66
N SER A 26 -42.78 22.92 48.39
CA SER A 26 -43.56 21.92 49.10
C SER A 26 -43.13 20.52 48.60
N ARG A 27 -43.06 19.55 49.51
CA ARG A 27 -43.01 18.11 49.18
C ARG A 27 -44.41 17.68 48.78
N ARG A 28 -44.61 17.25 47.54
CA ARG A 28 -45.75 16.38 47.18
C ARG A 28 -45.25 14.96 47.03
N SER A 29 -45.71 14.14 47.97
CA SER A 29 -45.74 12.69 47.95
C SER A 29 -46.44 12.18 46.69
N PHE A 30 -45.70 11.54 45.78
CA PHE A 30 -46.26 10.69 44.74
C PHE A 30 -46.33 9.27 45.27
N SER A 31 -47.55 8.73 45.27
CA SER A 31 -47.91 7.36 45.58
C SER A 31 -47.17 6.38 44.67
N ALA A 32 -46.44 5.45 45.28
CA ALA A 32 -45.86 4.32 44.59
C ALA A 32 -46.95 3.26 44.31
N GLN A 33 -47.36 3.12 43.06
CA GLN A 33 -48.02 1.90 42.59
C GLN A 33 -46.96 0.79 42.41
N PRO A 34 -47.20 -0.45 42.86
CA PRO A 34 -46.30 -1.55 42.59
C PRO A 34 -46.48 -2.01 41.14
N GLN A 35 -45.61 -1.56 40.24
CA GLN A 35 -45.48 -2.15 38.91
C GLN A 35 -44.94 -3.58 39.04
N VAL A 36 -45.82 -4.54 38.74
CA VAL A 36 -45.47 -5.95 38.52
C VAL A 36 -44.40 -6.02 37.44
N ARG A 37 -43.15 -6.29 37.85
CA ARG A 37 -42.02 -6.51 36.93
C ARG A 37 -42.25 -7.81 36.17
N ARG A 38 -42.82 -7.72 34.97
CA ARG A 38 -42.74 -8.81 33.98
C ARG A 38 -41.26 -8.95 33.56
N PRO A 39 -40.68 -10.16 33.57
CA PRO A 39 -39.34 -10.34 33.06
C PRO A 39 -39.35 -10.07 31.55
N CYS A 40 -38.59 -9.05 31.12
CA CYS A 40 -38.32 -8.81 29.70
C CYS A 40 -37.64 -10.04 29.10
N ARG A 41 -38.41 -10.89 28.42
CA ARG A 41 -37.87 -11.86 27.46
C ARG A 41 -37.18 -11.06 26.36
N ARG A 42 -35.84 -11.05 26.36
CA ARG A 42 -35.04 -10.56 25.24
C ARG A 42 -35.33 -11.43 24.01
N PRO A 43 -35.75 -10.87 22.87
CA PRO A 43 -35.95 -11.68 21.68
C PRO A 43 -34.58 -12.12 21.10
N PRO A 44 -34.46 -13.36 20.59
CA PRO A 44 -33.25 -13.87 19.97
C PRO A 44 -33.19 -13.41 18.50
N ALA A 45 -33.07 -12.11 18.25
CA ALA A 45 -33.08 -11.55 16.88
C ALA A 45 -31.76 -10.85 16.47
N ARG A 46 -30.74 -10.85 17.34
CA ARG A 46 -29.53 -10.02 17.12
C ARG A 46 -28.47 -10.60 16.17
N LEU A 47 -28.54 -11.89 15.84
CA LEU A 47 -27.54 -12.50 14.94
C LEU A 47 -27.89 -12.32 13.46
N GLY A 48 -29.18 -12.37 13.09
CA GLY A 48 -29.66 -12.15 11.72
C GLY A 48 -29.59 -10.69 11.31
N ALA A 49 -30.10 -9.78 12.15
CA ALA A 49 -30.11 -8.34 11.86
C ALA A 49 -28.71 -7.77 11.62
N ALA A 50 -27.71 -8.20 12.40
CA ALA A 50 -26.34 -7.76 12.21
C ALA A 50 -25.68 -8.31 10.92
N ALA A 51 -26.12 -9.48 10.44
CA ALA A 51 -25.64 -10.03 9.16
C ALA A 51 -26.31 -9.33 7.97
N GLU A 52 -27.59 -9.03 8.09
CA GLU A 52 -28.39 -8.30 7.10
C GLU A 52 -27.93 -6.85 6.96
N GLU A 53 -27.65 -6.18 8.08
CA GLU A 53 -27.07 -4.84 8.14
C GLU A 53 -25.66 -4.80 7.54
N ARG A 54 -24.85 -5.87 7.76
CA ARG A 54 -23.55 -6.03 7.09
C ARG A 54 -23.70 -6.20 5.59
N ALA A 55 -24.64 -7.03 5.12
CA ALA A 55 -24.89 -7.23 3.70
C ALA A 55 -25.36 -5.95 3.01
N ALA A 56 -26.27 -5.20 3.64
CA ALA A 56 -26.74 -3.89 3.18
C ALA A 56 -25.61 -2.83 3.17
N MET A 57 -24.69 -2.87 4.13
CA MET A 57 -23.52 -1.99 4.16
C MET A 57 -22.54 -2.34 3.03
N PHE A 58 -22.24 -3.63 2.81
CA PHE A 58 -21.39 -4.05 1.70
C PHE A 58 -22.00 -3.71 0.33
N SER A 59 -23.33 -3.84 0.17
CA SER A 59 -24.01 -3.44 -1.06
C SER A 59 -23.97 -1.93 -1.26
N ALA A 60 -24.14 -1.12 -0.21
CA ALA A 60 -24.03 0.34 -0.29
C ALA A 60 -22.61 0.81 -0.65
N LEU A 61 -21.57 0.17 -0.10
CA LEU A 61 -20.18 0.47 -0.45
C LEU A 61 -19.85 0.06 -1.89
N PHE A 62 -20.33 -1.11 -2.31
CA PHE A 62 -20.18 -1.55 -3.70
C PHE A 62 -20.91 -0.61 -4.66
N TYR A 63 -22.11 -0.17 -4.29
CA TYR A 63 -22.90 0.81 -5.02
C TYR A 63 -22.13 2.13 -5.19
N LEU A 64 -21.57 2.69 -4.12
CA LEU A 64 -20.74 3.91 -4.19
C LEU A 64 -19.52 3.74 -5.11
N GLN A 65 -18.80 2.63 -4.98
CA GLN A 65 -17.62 2.36 -5.80
C GLN A 65 -17.99 2.22 -7.28
N TYR A 66 -19.05 1.47 -7.58
CA TYR A 66 -19.56 1.27 -8.93
C TYR A 66 -19.99 2.61 -9.56
N HIS A 67 -20.79 3.41 -8.85
CA HIS A 67 -21.28 4.69 -9.37
C HIS A 67 -20.16 5.73 -9.50
N SER A 68 -19.14 5.72 -8.63
CA SER A 68 -17.99 6.62 -8.75
C SER A 68 -17.17 6.31 -10.01
N VAL A 69 -16.89 5.03 -10.27
CA VAL A 69 -16.22 4.57 -11.50
C VAL A 69 -17.07 4.91 -12.73
N LYS A 70 -18.35 4.57 -12.70
CA LYS A 70 -19.30 4.85 -13.78
C LYS A 70 -19.34 6.35 -14.12
N ASN A 71 -19.51 7.22 -13.13
CA ASN A 71 -19.59 8.66 -13.34
C ASN A 71 -18.28 9.24 -13.90
N ARG A 72 -17.13 8.73 -13.44
CA ARG A 72 -15.83 9.12 -13.97
C ARG A 72 -15.64 8.67 -15.42
N THR A 73 -16.05 7.46 -15.76
CA THR A 73 -15.97 6.94 -17.13
C THR A 73 -16.94 7.69 -18.05
N VAL A 74 -18.18 7.90 -17.63
CA VAL A 74 -19.19 8.66 -18.38
C VAL A 74 -18.74 10.10 -18.61
N SER A 75 -18.19 10.79 -17.61
CA SER A 75 -17.69 12.16 -17.79
C SER A 75 -16.53 12.24 -18.78
N ARG A 76 -15.67 11.22 -18.86
CA ARG A 76 -14.60 11.11 -19.87
C ARG A 76 -15.15 10.79 -21.26
N LEU A 77 -16.08 9.84 -21.38
CA LEU A 77 -16.75 9.49 -22.63
C LEU A 77 -17.54 10.68 -23.19
N LYS A 78 -18.20 11.48 -22.34
CA LYS A 78 -18.89 12.71 -22.76
C LYS A 78 -17.94 13.71 -23.43
N ARG A 79 -16.64 13.71 -23.12
CA ARG A 79 -15.66 14.56 -23.80
C ARG A 79 -15.43 14.15 -25.25
N LEU A 80 -15.67 12.89 -25.61
CA LEU A 80 -15.56 12.42 -27.00
C LEU A 80 -16.58 13.09 -27.94
N LYS A 81 -17.59 13.80 -27.40
CA LYS A 81 -18.47 14.66 -28.20
C LYS A 81 -17.74 15.85 -28.83
N GLN A 82 -16.59 16.27 -28.29
CA GLN A 82 -15.81 17.34 -28.90
C GLN A 82 -14.87 16.73 -29.95
N PRO A 83 -14.82 17.25 -31.19
CA PRO A 83 -14.09 16.64 -32.30
C PRO A 83 -12.59 16.46 -32.01
N LYS A 84 -11.98 17.42 -31.30
CA LYS A 84 -10.58 17.33 -30.86
C LYS A 84 -10.27 16.10 -29.99
N TYR A 85 -11.23 15.66 -29.17
CA TYR A 85 -11.07 14.48 -28.31
C TYR A 85 -11.44 13.20 -29.04
N LEU A 86 -12.37 13.26 -29.98
CA LEU A 86 -12.76 12.13 -30.82
C LEU A 86 -11.60 11.67 -31.71
N ALA A 87 -10.96 12.60 -32.43
CA ALA A 87 -9.86 12.29 -33.34
C ALA A 87 -8.70 11.60 -32.59
N GLY A 88 -8.29 12.17 -31.45
CA GLY A 88 -7.25 11.56 -30.60
C GLY A 88 -7.66 10.20 -30.04
N ALA A 89 -8.93 10.00 -29.69
CA ALA A 89 -9.43 8.71 -29.20
C ALA A 89 -9.49 7.64 -30.29
N ILE A 90 -9.81 8.00 -31.53
CA ILE A 90 -9.79 7.07 -32.67
C ILE A 90 -8.36 6.65 -32.97
N VAL A 91 -7.45 7.62 -33.17
CA VAL A 91 -6.04 7.31 -33.50
C VAL A 91 -5.38 6.53 -32.37
N GLY A 92 -5.52 7.00 -31.13
CA GLY A 92 -4.99 6.32 -29.95
C GLY A 92 -5.62 4.94 -29.73
N GLY A 93 -6.93 4.81 -29.96
CA GLY A 93 -7.68 3.56 -29.85
C GLY A 93 -7.26 2.53 -30.89
N LEU A 94 -7.09 2.94 -32.14
CA LEU A 94 -6.58 2.09 -33.21
C LEU A 94 -5.15 1.64 -32.94
N TYR A 95 -4.27 2.56 -32.51
CA TYR A 95 -2.91 2.22 -32.10
C TYR A 95 -2.90 1.23 -30.93
N PHE A 96 -3.70 1.50 -29.90
CA PHE A 96 -3.82 0.62 -28.73
C PHE A 96 -4.37 -0.76 -29.10
N PHE A 97 -5.40 -0.80 -29.94
CA PHE A 97 -5.97 -2.04 -30.44
C PHE A 97 -4.93 -2.84 -31.20
N TYR A 98 -4.27 -2.22 -32.18
CA TYR A 98 -3.25 -2.85 -33.01
C TYR A 98 -2.08 -3.40 -32.18
N TYR A 99 -1.62 -2.63 -31.19
CA TYR A 99 -0.43 -2.96 -30.43
C TYR A 99 -0.69 -3.92 -29.26
N PHE A 100 -1.81 -3.78 -28.55
CA PHE A 100 -2.08 -4.54 -27.33
C PHE A 100 -3.20 -5.57 -27.46
N ILE A 101 -4.28 -5.28 -28.20
CA ILE A 101 -5.48 -6.14 -28.25
C ILE A 101 -5.40 -7.15 -29.39
N ARG A 102 -4.89 -6.74 -30.55
CA ARG A 102 -4.79 -7.58 -31.75
C ARG A 102 -4.04 -8.91 -31.47
N PRO A 103 -2.91 -8.94 -30.72
CA PRO A 103 -2.25 -10.20 -30.37
C PRO A 103 -3.10 -11.15 -29.52
N PHE A 104 -4.05 -10.64 -28.72
CA PHE A 104 -4.95 -11.47 -27.90
C PHE A 104 -6.12 -12.05 -28.71
N VAL A 105 -6.65 -11.30 -29.68
CA VAL A 105 -7.86 -11.67 -30.42
C VAL A 105 -7.55 -12.49 -31.66
N MET A 106 -6.39 -12.27 -32.29
CA MET A 106 -5.98 -12.96 -33.51
C MET A 106 -4.59 -13.61 -33.34
N PRO A 107 -4.50 -14.75 -32.65
CA PRO A 107 -3.25 -15.49 -32.52
C PRO A 107 -2.79 -15.96 -33.92
N GLY A 108 -1.62 -15.53 -34.37
CA GLY A 108 -0.97 -16.04 -35.60
C GLY A 108 -1.07 -15.18 -36.87
N GLN A 109 -1.77 -14.05 -36.88
CA GLN A 109 -1.89 -13.16 -38.07
C GLN A 109 -1.33 -11.73 -37.89
N GLY A 110 -0.72 -11.43 -36.74
CA GLY A 110 0.00 -10.18 -36.49
C GLY A 110 1.50 -10.35 -36.71
N VAL A 111 2.21 -9.23 -36.98
CA VAL A 111 3.68 -9.10 -37.01
C VAL A 111 4.28 -10.24 -36.22
N GLN A 112 4.95 -11.18 -36.90
CA GLN A 112 5.50 -12.41 -36.33
C GLN A 112 5.77 -12.12 -34.86
N ALA A 113 5.01 -12.77 -33.96
CA ALA A 113 5.44 -12.82 -32.57
C ALA A 113 6.90 -13.21 -32.70
N LEU A 114 7.82 -12.26 -32.42
CA LEU A 114 9.22 -12.51 -32.60
C LEU A 114 9.40 -13.89 -31.99
N PRO A 115 10.05 -14.85 -32.66
CA PRO A 115 10.43 -16.09 -32.02
C PRO A 115 11.51 -15.80 -30.97
N MET A 116 11.31 -14.78 -30.13
CA MET A 116 11.40 -14.86 -28.70
C MET A 116 10.53 -16.03 -28.22
N THR A 117 10.92 -17.25 -28.59
CA THR A 117 11.35 -18.24 -27.59
C THR A 117 11.54 -17.50 -26.28
N ARG A 118 10.67 -17.78 -25.29
CA ARG A 118 10.69 -17.24 -23.91
C ARG A 118 12.03 -16.54 -23.66
N LEU A 119 12.05 -15.21 -23.46
CA LEU A 119 13.24 -14.41 -23.09
C LEU A 119 14.49 -15.29 -22.93
N PRO A 120 15.46 -15.31 -23.86
CA PRO A 120 16.54 -16.29 -23.88
C PRO A 120 17.20 -16.35 -22.50
N GLY A 121 16.84 -17.38 -21.76
CA GLY A 121 16.91 -17.43 -20.32
C GLY A 121 16.17 -18.67 -19.90
N GLU A 122 16.94 -19.67 -19.44
CA GLU A 122 16.38 -20.91 -18.92
C GLU A 122 15.27 -20.57 -17.91
N PRO A 123 14.13 -21.28 -17.90
CA PRO A 123 12.99 -21.00 -17.02
C PRO A 123 13.41 -20.87 -15.53
N GLU A 124 14.48 -21.55 -15.16
CA GLU A 124 15.15 -21.47 -13.85
C GLU A 124 15.61 -20.05 -13.49
N TRP A 125 16.14 -19.29 -14.45
CA TRP A 125 16.60 -17.91 -14.23
C TRP A 125 15.43 -16.94 -14.04
N ALA A 126 14.34 -17.12 -14.76
CA ALA A 126 13.14 -16.31 -14.58
C ALA A 126 12.54 -16.53 -13.18
N GLU A 127 12.53 -17.78 -12.71
CA GLU A 127 12.12 -18.13 -11.35
C GLU A 127 13.05 -17.53 -10.30
N LEU A 128 14.36 -17.68 -10.46
CA LEU A 128 15.35 -17.14 -9.54
C LEU A 128 15.26 -15.63 -9.44
N MET A 129 15.21 -14.92 -10.57
CA MET A 129 15.07 -13.46 -10.59
C MET A 129 13.75 -13.00 -9.99
N GLY A 130 12.65 -13.67 -10.32
CA GLY A 130 11.34 -13.36 -9.74
C GLY A 130 11.33 -13.55 -8.22
N ALA A 131 11.85 -14.68 -7.73
CA ALA A 131 11.91 -14.99 -6.31
C ALA A 131 12.84 -14.01 -5.56
N ALA A 132 14.03 -13.72 -6.11
CA ALA A 132 14.95 -12.75 -5.54
C ALA A 132 14.36 -11.33 -5.52
N ALA A 133 13.68 -10.91 -6.60
CA ALA A 133 13.01 -9.62 -6.65
C ALA A 133 11.91 -9.51 -5.59
N LEU A 134 11.10 -10.55 -5.38
CA LEU A 134 10.10 -10.57 -4.32
C LEU A 134 10.73 -10.55 -2.92
N ALA A 135 11.83 -11.28 -2.71
CA ALA A 135 12.57 -11.26 -1.45
C ALA A 135 13.11 -9.85 -1.13
N LEU A 136 13.67 -9.18 -2.15
CA LEU A 136 14.14 -7.79 -2.02
C LEU A 136 13.00 -6.83 -1.72
N VAL A 137 11.85 -6.94 -2.41
CA VAL A 137 10.67 -6.10 -2.15
C VAL A 137 10.13 -6.34 -0.73
N ALA A 138 10.08 -7.59 -0.28
CA ALA A 138 9.67 -7.95 1.08
C ALA A 138 10.62 -7.33 2.11
N LEU A 139 11.93 -7.50 1.96
CA LEU A 139 12.93 -6.90 2.85
C LEU A 139 12.85 -5.37 2.86
N ALA A 140 12.73 -4.76 1.67
CA ALA A 140 12.60 -3.32 1.51
C ALA A 140 11.37 -2.78 2.24
N ALA A 141 10.26 -3.51 2.29
CA ALA A 141 9.06 -3.11 3.02
C ALA A 141 9.30 -2.94 4.53
N TRP A 142 10.27 -3.64 5.11
CA TRP A 142 10.66 -3.53 6.52
C TRP A 142 11.73 -2.46 6.78
N VAL A 143 12.70 -2.34 5.86
CA VAL A 143 13.84 -1.43 5.99
C VAL A 143 13.45 0.00 5.63
N LEU A 144 12.83 0.20 4.46
CA LEU A 144 12.51 1.54 3.97
C LEU A 144 11.40 2.20 4.80
N PRO A 145 11.54 3.51 5.11
CA PRO A 145 10.47 4.25 5.76
C PRO A 145 9.35 4.43 4.75
N ASN A 146 8.33 3.58 4.81
CA ASN A 146 7.11 3.87 4.06
C ASN A 146 6.39 4.99 4.82
N ARG A 147 5.86 6.00 4.12
CA ARG A 147 4.99 6.99 4.78
C ARG A 147 3.87 6.22 5.48
N ARG A 148 3.36 6.73 6.62
CA ARG A 148 2.24 6.16 7.39
C ARG A 148 0.92 6.23 6.58
N THR A 149 0.92 5.70 5.36
CA THR A 149 -0.14 5.76 4.35
C THR A 149 -0.78 4.40 4.13
N ALA A 150 -0.57 3.47 5.06
CA ALA A 150 -1.27 2.20 5.09
C ALA A 150 -2.80 2.40 5.09
N LEU A 151 -3.29 3.55 5.60
CA LEU A 151 -4.70 3.97 5.69
C LEU A 151 -4.95 5.46 5.43
N ALA A 152 -4.39 6.04 4.36
CA ALA A 152 -4.88 7.33 3.90
C ALA A 152 -6.28 7.15 3.27
N PHE A 153 -7.33 7.40 4.04
CA PHE A 153 -8.70 7.55 3.55
C PHE A 153 -8.81 8.87 2.79
N THR A 154 -9.58 8.91 1.70
CA THR A 154 -9.88 10.17 1.02
C THR A 154 -10.81 11.02 1.88
N GLU A 155 -10.85 12.35 1.69
CA GLU A 155 -11.75 13.25 2.44
C GLU A 155 -13.21 12.78 2.40
N ALA A 156 -13.67 12.31 1.24
CA ALA A 156 -15.00 11.74 1.08
C ALA A 156 -15.21 10.45 1.88
N GLU A 157 -14.19 9.58 1.97
CA GLU A 157 -14.30 8.36 2.79
C GLU A 157 -14.35 8.68 4.27
N VAL A 158 -13.58 9.67 4.73
CA VAL A 158 -13.62 10.10 6.14
C VAL A 158 -15.01 10.65 6.49
N ALA A 159 -15.56 11.51 5.62
CA ALA A 159 -16.85 12.16 5.84
C ALA A 159 -18.04 11.20 5.81
N PHE A 160 -17.97 10.10 5.04
CA PHE A 160 -19.07 9.14 4.90
C PHE A 160 -18.88 7.85 5.71
N LEU A 161 -17.66 7.34 5.87
CA LEU A 161 -17.41 6.04 6.51
C LEU A 161 -17.25 6.13 8.02
N PHE A 162 -16.66 7.21 8.56
CA PHE A 162 -16.48 7.32 10.01
C PHE A 162 -17.72 7.68 10.83
N PRO A 163 -18.71 8.47 10.33
CA PRO A 163 -19.97 8.63 11.05
C PRO A 163 -20.91 7.42 10.92
N ALA A 164 -20.66 6.52 9.96
CA ALA A 164 -21.45 5.31 9.79
C ALA A 164 -21.05 4.21 10.81
N PRO A 165 -22.00 3.41 11.33
CA PRO A 165 -21.73 2.33 12.28
C PRO A 165 -21.10 1.12 11.57
N ILE A 166 -19.90 1.27 11.02
CA ILE A 166 -19.22 0.23 10.27
C ILE A 166 -18.30 -0.58 11.19
N SER A 167 -18.44 -1.91 11.13
CA SER A 167 -17.57 -2.79 11.91
C SER A 167 -16.11 -2.68 11.43
N ARG A 168 -15.17 -2.80 12.37
CA ARG A 168 -13.71 -2.68 12.14
C ARG A 168 -13.20 -3.64 11.07
N ARG A 169 -13.70 -4.89 11.07
CA ARG A 169 -13.42 -5.88 10.02
C ARG A 169 -13.99 -5.45 8.67
N GLY A 170 -15.16 -4.80 8.65
CA GLY A 170 -15.77 -4.24 7.44
C GLY A 170 -14.90 -3.18 6.76
N LEU A 171 -14.25 -2.30 7.53
CA LEU A 171 -13.29 -1.31 7.01
C LEU A 171 -12.08 -1.97 6.34
N ILE A 172 -11.54 -3.03 6.94
CA ILE A 172 -10.43 -3.80 6.37
C ILE A 172 -10.88 -4.47 5.07
N HIS A 173 -11.99 -5.20 5.06
CA HIS A 173 -12.50 -5.86 3.85
C HIS A 173 -12.82 -4.86 2.74
N TYR A 174 -13.45 -3.72 3.07
CA TYR A 174 -13.71 -2.65 2.11
C TYR A 174 -12.41 -2.14 1.50
N LYS A 175 -11.40 -1.89 2.33
CA LYS A 175 -10.12 -1.39 1.84
C LYS A 175 -9.37 -2.42 0.99
N LEU A 176 -9.38 -3.69 1.40
CA LEU A 176 -8.85 -4.79 0.60
C LEU A 176 -9.56 -4.85 -0.75
N ALA A 177 -10.90 -4.88 -0.76
CA ALA A 177 -11.71 -4.91 -1.98
C ALA A 177 -11.44 -3.70 -2.88
N ARG A 178 -11.32 -2.50 -2.31
CA ARG A 178 -10.96 -1.29 -3.06
C ARG A 178 -9.58 -1.39 -3.69
N SER A 179 -8.60 -1.96 -2.98
CA SER A 179 -7.25 -2.17 -3.52
C SER A 179 -7.24 -3.17 -4.68
N GLN A 180 -8.16 -4.15 -4.69
CA GLN A 180 -8.30 -5.10 -5.80
C GLN A 180 -8.63 -4.41 -7.11
N GLY A 181 -9.45 -3.34 -7.11
CA GLY A 181 -9.76 -2.62 -8.35
C GLY A 181 -8.52 -2.00 -9.02
N ALA A 182 -7.63 -1.40 -8.22
CA ALA A 182 -6.36 -0.88 -8.73
C ALA A 182 -5.41 -2.01 -9.17
N ILE A 183 -5.32 -3.10 -8.38
CA ILE A 183 -4.50 -4.26 -8.70
C ILE A 183 -4.98 -4.90 -10.01
N LEU A 184 -6.26 -5.19 -10.17
CA LEU A 184 -6.82 -5.78 -11.39
C LEU A 184 -6.58 -4.91 -12.62
N PHE A 185 -6.65 -3.59 -12.49
CA PHE A 185 -6.27 -2.68 -13.56
C PHE A 185 -4.78 -2.78 -13.91
N THR A 186 -3.89 -2.81 -12.91
CA THR A 186 -2.45 -3.02 -13.12
C THR A 186 -2.16 -4.39 -13.74
N VAL A 187 -2.82 -5.45 -13.27
CA VAL A 187 -2.74 -6.81 -13.81
C VAL A 187 -3.12 -6.83 -15.28
N LEU A 188 -4.22 -6.17 -15.65
CA LEU A 188 -4.64 -6.05 -17.05
C LEU A 188 -3.55 -5.38 -17.88
N LEU A 189 -3.03 -4.23 -17.44
CA LEU A 189 -1.97 -3.52 -18.17
C LEU A 189 -0.69 -4.36 -18.30
N LEU A 190 -0.24 -5.00 -17.22
CA LEU A 190 0.95 -5.84 -17.24
C LEU A 190 0.76 -7.04 -18.14
N THR A 191 -0.40 -7.69 -18.10
CA THR A 191 -0.72 -8.83 -18.99
C THR A 191 -0.73 -8.40 -20.44
N LEU A 192 -1.32 -7.25 -20.78
CA LEU A 192 -1.28 -6.70 -22.15
C LEU A 192 0.16 -6.42 -22.62
N VAL A 193 1.05 -6.02 -21.71
CA VAL A 193 2.46 -5.81 -22.01
C VAL A 193 3.21 -7.13 -22.14
N THR A 194 3.03 -8.08 -21.22
CA THR A 194 3.82 -9.33 -21.17
C THR A 194 3.33 -10.41 -22.13
N HIS A 195 2.05 -10.40 -22.50
CA HIS A 195 1.49 -11.43 -23.40
C HIS A 195 2.12 -11.42 -24.79
N ARG A 196 2.65 -10.27 -25.22
CA ARG A 196 3.40 -10.16 -26.48
C ARG A 196 4.67 -11.02 -26.51
N TRP A 197 5.17 -11.43 -25.34
CA TRP A 197 6.34 -12.32 -25.19
C TRP A 197 5.94 -13.81 -25.17
N GLY A 198 4.70 -14.12 -25.56
CA GLY A 198 4.16 -15.48 -25.59
C GLY A 198 3.48 -15.89 -24.27
N GLY A 199 2.82 -17.04 -24.27
CA GLY A 199 2.14 -17.63 -23.10
C GLY A 199 0.63 -17.41 -23.07
N ARG A 200 -0.06 -18.13 -22.18
CA ARG A 200 -1.52 -18.06 -22.05
C ARG A 200 -1.92 -16.83 -21.22
N ALA A 201 -2.71 -15.94 -21.81
CA ALA A 201 -3.17 -14.69 -21.20
C ALA A 201 -3.75 -14.87 -19.79
N TRP A 202 -4.59 -15.90 -19.60
CA TRP A 202 -5.25 -16.15 -18.30
C TRP A 202 -4.27 -16.61 -17.21
N ILE A 203 -3.19 -17.34 -17.57
CA ILE A 203 -2.13 -17.75 -16.64
C ILE A 203 -1.37 -16.52 -16.16
N GLN A 204 -0.94 -15.66 -17.10
CA GLN A 204 -0.23 -14.42 -16.78
C GLN A 204 -1.09 -13.48 -15.95
N MET A 205 -2.36 -13.31 -16.32
CA MET A 205 -3.30 -12.46 -15.59
C MET A 205 -3.46 -12.93 -14.14
N THR A 206 -3.63 -14.23 -13.94
CA THR A 206 -3.78 -14.80 -12.59
C THR A 206 -2.47 -14.73 -11.80
N GLY A 207 -1.33 -15.01 -12.44
CA GLY A 207 -0.01 -14.91 -11.83
C GLY A 207 0.33 -13.49 -11.37
N TRP A 208 0.11 -12.49 -12.23
CA TRP A 208 0.27 -11.08 -11.86
C TRP A 208 -0.64 -10.69 -10.69
N TRP A 209 -1.90 -11.16 -10.72
CA TRP A 209 -2.84 -10.88 -9.64
C TRP A 209 -2.37 -11.46 -8.30
N LEU A 210 -1.88 -12.70 -8.28
CA LEU A 210 -1.34 -13.33 -7.07
C LEU A 210 -0.10 -12.60 -6.54
N ILE A 211 0.85 -12.28 -7.42
CA ILE A 211 2.08 -11.56 -7.07
C ILE A 211 1.75 -10.19 -6.47
N LEU A 212 0.97 -9.38 -7.18
CA LEU A 212 0.65 -8.02 -6.74
C LEU A 212 -0.23 -8.00 -5.49
N SER A 213 -1.17 -8.93 -5.36
CA SER A 213 -1.99 -9.06 -4.15
C SER A 213 -1.16 -9.45 -2.94
N THR A 214 -0.20 -10.37 -3.12
CA THR A 214 0.71 -10.79 -2.03
C THR A 214 1.62 -9.64 -1.61
N ILE A 215 2.22 -8.90 -2.56
CA ILE A 215 3.04 -7.72 -2.26
C ILE A 215 2.20 -6.67 -1.51
N ASN A 216 0.99 -6.37 -1.99
CA ASN A 216 0.10 -5.40 -1.36
C ASN A 216 -0.23 -5.79 0.09
N LEU A 217 -0.55 -7.07 0.34
CA LEU A 217 -0.82 -7.56 1.69
C LEU A 217 0.43 -7.55 2.57
N HIS A 218 1.60 -7.90 2.04
CA HIS A 218 2.85 -7.87 2.78
C HIS A 218 3.22 -6.45 3.21
N VAL A 219 3.14 -5.47 2.30
CA VAL A 219 3.43 -4.07 2.60
C VAL A 219 2.46 -3.53 3.64
N LEU A 220 1.18 -3.91 3.56
CA LEU A 220 0.15 -3.53 4.53
C LEU A 220 0.43 -4.16 5.91
N GLY A 221 0.66 -5.47 5.98
CA GLY A 221 1.00 -6.17 7.23
C GLY A 221 2.28 -5.63 7.87
N ALA A 222 3.33 -5.43 7.06
CA ALA A 222 4.59 -4.85 7.53
C ALA A 222 4.40 -3.42 8.06
N SER A 223 3.46 -2.64 7.51
CA SER A 223 3.14 -1.32 8.08
C SER A 223 2.54 -1.41 9.48
N PHE A 224 1.62 -2.34 9.74
CA PHE A 224 1.02 -2.54 11.06
C PHE A 224 2.00 -3.12 12.08
N ALA A 225 2.82 -4.07 11.65
CA ALA A 225 3.87 -4.60 12.53
C ALA A 225 4.88 -3.50 12.91
N ARG A 226 5.22 -2.61 11.97
CA ARG A 226 6.11 -1.48 12.24
C ARG A 226 5.51 -0.46 13.19
N THR A 227 4.21 -0.15 13.11
CA THR A 227 3.56 0.74 14.08
C THR A 227 3.55 0.10 15.46
N MET A 228 3.13 -1.16 15.56
CA MET A 228 3.13 -1.90 16.83
C MET A 228 4.52 -1.96 17.50
N LEU A 229 5.60 -2.12 16.71
CA LEU A 229 6.97 -2.08 17.24
C LEU A 229 7.35 -0.69 17.77
N LEU A 230 6.94 0.37 17.07
CA LEU A 230 7.15 1.75 17.52
C LEU A 230 6.40 2.04 18.82
N ASP A 231 5.17 1.54 18.96
CA ASP A 231 4.34 1.72 20.17
C ASP A 231 4.93 0.98 21.38
N ARG A 232 5.66 -0.11 21.13
CA ARG A 232 6.46 -0.83 22.15
C ARG A 232 7.82 -0.17 22.44
N GLY A 233 8.09 1.01 21.90
CA GLY A 233 9.32 1.76 22.11
C GLY A 233 10.51 1.36 21.23
N ILE A 234 10.33 0.43 20.29
CA ILE A 234 11.38 0.02 19.36
C ILE A 234 11.47 1.07 18.24
N GLY A 235 12.54 1.87 18.29
CA GLY A 235 12.77 2.93 17.32
C GLY A 235 12.98 2.41 15.90
N ASN A 236 12.81 3.30 14.91
CA ASN A 236 13.02 2.96 13.49
C ASN A 236 14.42 2.40 13.21
N TRP A 237 15.45 2.95 13.86
CA TRP A 237 16.84 2.50 13.70
C TRP A 237 17.08 1.11 14.31
N GLN A 238 16.60 0.87 15.53
CA GLN A 238 16.71 -0.43 16.20
C GLN A 238 16.02 -1.53 15.37
N ARG A 239 14.81 -1.25 14.85
CA ARG A 239 14.12 -2.18 13.95
C ARG A 239 14.92 -2.46 12.68
N ARG A 240 15.44 -1.42 12.02
CA ARG A 240 16.23 -1.56 10.78
C ARG A 240 17.47 -2.39 11.03
N LEU A 241 18.22 -2.10 12.10
CA LEU A 241 19.37 -2.89 12.49
C LEU A 241 18.97 -4.33 12.78
N GLY A 242 17.88 -4.58 13.51
CA GLY A 242 17.42 -5.94 13.78
C GLY A 242 17.07 -6.72 12.51
N VAL A 243 16.33 -6.11 11.59
CA VAL A 243 15.96 -6.74 10.31
C VAL A 243 17.19 -6.97 9.42
N LEU A 244 18.08 -5.98 9.31
CA LEU A 244 19.30 -6.10 8.52
C LEU A 244 20.30 -7.07 9.13
N ALA A 245 20.41 -7.13 10.46
CA ALA A 245 21.24 -8.10 11.16
C ALA A 245 20.71 -9.52 10.95
N LEU A 246 19.40 -9.73 11.07
CA LEU A 246 18.78 -11.03 10.78
C LEU A 246 18.97 -11.44 9.32
N ALA A 247 18.70 -10.53 8.37
CA ALA A 247 18.91 -10.79 6.95
C ALA A 247 20.39 -11.07 6.64
N GLY A 248 21.30 -10.29 7.23
CA GLY A 248 22.74 -10.46 7.11
C GLY A 248 23.24 -11.78 7.70
N LEU A 249 22.67 -12.23 8.83
CA LEU A 249 22.98 -13.52 9.45
C LEU A 249 22.54 -14.67 8.54
N VAL A 250 21.32 -14.60 8.00
CA VAL A 250 20.78 -15.64 7.10
C VAL A 250 21.58 -15.70 5.78
N ILE A 251 21.85 -14.55 5.17
CA ILE A 251 22.67 -14.46 3.95
C ILE A 251 24.11 -14.91 4.24
N GLY A 252 24.68 -14.48 5.37
CA GLY A 252 26.03 -14.85 5.80
C GLY A 252 26.17 -16.35 6.02
N ALA A 253 25.18 -17.00 6.64
CA ALA A 253 25.14 -18.45 6.81
C ALA A 253 25.06 -19.18 5.46
N ALA A 254 24.23 -18.68 4.53
CA ALA A 254 24.16 -19.24 3.17
C ALA A 254 25.49 -19.09 2.41
N VAL A 255 26.14 -17.92 2.50
CA VAL A 255 27.45 -17.66 1.88
C VAL A 255 28.54 -18.53 2.51
N TRP A 256 28.54 -18.67 3.83
CA TRP A 256 29.49 -19.54 4.54
C TRP A 256 29.36 -21.00 4.10
N TRP A 257 28.12 -21.50 3.99
CA TRP A 257 27.85 -22.84 3.47
C TRP A 257 28.33 -22.99 2.02
N VAL A 258 27.99 -22.02 1.15
CA VAL A 258 28.40 -22.02 -0.26
C VAL A 258 29.92 -22.07 -0.41
N ARG A 259 30.66 -21.31 0.41
CA ARG A 259 32.12 -21.31 0.40
C ARG A 259 32.74 -22.64 0.86
N GLY A 260 32.06 -23.38 1.74
CA GLY A 260 32.52 -24.69 2.18
C GLY A 260 32.17 -25.81 1.19
N ALA A 261 31.09 -25.65 0.43
CA ALA A 261 30.56 -26.68 -0.46
C ALA A 261 30.99 -26.53 -1.93
N LEU A 262 31.30 -25.31 -2.38
CA LEU A 262 31.63 -25.00 -3.78
C LEU A 262 33.03 -24.39 -3.91
N PRO A 263 33.80 -24.77 -4.95
CA PRO A 263 35.10 -24.16 -5.21
C PRO A 263 34.93 -22.67 -5.55
N PRO A 264 35.83 -21.78 -5.07
CA PRO A 264 35.75 -20.36 -5.36
C PRO A 264 36.00 -20.08 -6.85
N LEU A 265 35.28 -19.09 -7.39
CA LEU A 265 35.53 -18.58 -8.74
C LEU A 265 36.94 -18.01 -8.85
N THR A 266 37.71 -18.48 -9.83
CA THR A 266 39.02 -17.91 -10.14
C THR A 266 38.88 -16.69 -11.05
N PRO A 267 39.88 -15.79 -11.11
CA PRO A 267 39.85 -14.64 -12.02
C PRO A 267 39.63 -15.02 -13.50
N GLY A 268 40.09 -16.21 -13.91
CA GLY A 268 39.84 -16.76 -15.25
C GLY A 268 38.38 -17.15 -15.49
N ASP A 269 37.67 -17.63 -14.46
CA ASP A 269 36.24 -17.96 -14.56
C ASP A 269 35.37 -16.70 -14.67
N LEU A 270 35.82 -15.58 -14.12
CA LEU A 270 35.10 -14.29 -14.20
C LEU A 270 35.14 -13.67 -15.61
N ALA A 271 36.07 -14.10 -16.46
CA ALA A 271 36.12 -13.67 -17.86
C ALA A 271 35.12 -14.42 -18.74
N ASP A 272 34.55 -15.53 -18.26
CA ASP A 272 33.63 -16.40 -18.99
C ASP A 272 32.22 -16.31 -18.41
N VAL A 273 31.31 -15.71 -19.18
CA VAL A 273 29.90 -15.51 -18.80
C VAL A 273 29.18 -16.84 -18.58
N GLU A 274 29.54 -17.89 -19.31
CA GLU A 274 28.90 -19.21 -19.19
C GLU A 274 29.31 -19.91 -17.88
N ARG A 275 30.57 -19.76 -17.48
CA ARG A 275 31.05 -20.23 -16.17
C ARG A 275 30.39 -19.49 -15.02
N ILE A 276 30.24 -18.17 -15.13
CA ILE A 276 29.49 -17.39 -14.13
C ILE A 276 28.04 -17.87 -14.05
N LYS A 277 27.37 -18.07 -15.18
CA LYS A 277 25.99 -18.58 -15.21
C LYS A 277 25.89 -19.94 -14.51
N THR A 278 26.78 -20.87 -14.85
CA THR A 278 26.81 -22.23 -14.28
C THR A 278 27.09 -22.21 -12.78
N TYR A 279 27.98 -21.34 -12.32
CA TYR A 279 28.25 -21.16 -10.91
C TYR A 279 27.01 -20.63 -10.17
N VAL A 280 26.35 -19.61 -10.72
CA VAL A 280 25.16 -19.02 -10.10
C VAL A 280 23.98 -20.01 -10.09
N THR A 281 23.77 -20.81 -11.14
CA THR A 281 22.73 -21.86 -11.13
C THR A 281 23.05 -22.92 -10.07
N THR A 282 24.31 -23.32 -9.93
CA THR A 282 24.75 -24.26 -8.88
C THR A 282 24.49 -23.70 -7.49
N VAL A 283 24.81 -22.42 -7.24
CA VAL A 283 24.50 -21.74 -5.97
C VAL A 283 23.00 -21.62 -5.76
N ALA A 284 22.22 -21.27 -6.78
CA ALA A 284 20.77 -21.11 -6.71
C ALA A 284 20.02 -22.41 -6.43
N ASN A 285 20.62 -23.55 -6.80
CA ASN A 285 20.11 -24.89 -6.56
C ASN A 285 20.70 -25.54 -5.30
N SER A 286 21.50 -24.79 -4.51
CA SER A 286 21.94 -25.26 -3.21
C SER A 286 20.80 -25.26 -2.18
N THR A 287 20.83 -26.22 -1.27
CA THR A 287 19.85 -26.36 -0.17
C THR A 287 19.56 -25.06 0.59
N PRO A 288 20.56 -24.29 1.07
CA PRO A 288 20.27 -23.06 1.81
C PRO A 288 19.55 -22.00 0.98
N VAL A 289 19.91 -21.85 -0.30
CA VAL A 289 19.29 -20.86 -1.19
C VAL A 289 17.87 -21.29 -1.58
N ILE A 290 17.66 -22.59 -1.82
CA ILE A 290 16.32 -23.14 -2.06
C ILE A 290 15.41 -22.85 -0.87
N ILE A 291 15.84 -23.16 0.36
CA ILE A 291 15.04 -22.92 1.58
C ILE A 291 14.75 -21.43 1.74
N LEU A 292 15.76 -20.57 1.55
CA LEU A 292 15.62 -19.12 1.69
C LEU A 292 14.61 -18.52 0.69
N LEU A 293 14.68 -18.96 -0.57
CA LEU A 293 13.83 -18.44 -1.65
C LEU A 293 12.50 -19.18 -1.80
N PHE A 294 12.32 -20.30 -1.11
CA PHE A 294 11.15 -21.17 -1.21
C PHE A 294 9.80 -20.42 -1.15
N PRO A 295 9.50 -19.58 -0.13
CA PRO A 295 8.20 -18.90 -0.07
C PRO A 295 7.97 -17.94 -1.24
N PHE A 296 9.04 -17.38 -1.83
CA PHE A 296 8.96 -16.49 -2.98
C PHE A 296 8.78 -17.27 -4.28
N ARG A 297 9.45 -18.42 -4.42
CA ARG A 297 9.24 -19.37 -5.53
C ARG A 297 7.79 -19.84 -5.60
N LEU A 298 7.17 -20.13 -4.45
CA LEU A 298 5.75 -20.50 -4.40
C LEU A 298 4.82 -19.42 -4.97
N VAL A 299 5.14 -18.12 -4.77
CA VAL A 299 4.32 -17.00 -5.27
C VAL A 299 4.53 -16.77 -6.77
N VAL A 300 5.75 -16.95 -7.27
CA VAL A 300 6.09 -16.73 -8.69
C VAL A 300 5.71 -17.93 -9.57
N GLY A 301 5.70 -19.15 -9.00
CA GLY A 301 5.45 -20.40 -9.72
C GLY A 301 4.25 -20.39 -10.66
N PRO A 302 3.05 -19.95 -10.25
CA PRO A 302 1.89 -19.89 -11.13
C PRO A 302 2.09 -18.99 -12.36
N TYR A 303 2.83 -17.89 -12.23
CA TYR A 303 3.10 -16.99 -13.35
C TYR A 303 4.04 -17.62 -14.39
N LEU A 304 4.96 -18.47 -13.94
CA LEU A 304 5.96 -19.13 -14.79
C LEU A 304 5.49 -20.49 -15.34
N ALA A 305 4.29 -20.93 -14.99
CA ALA A 305 3.75 -22.18 -15.47
C ALA A 305 3.64 -22.22 -17.00
N GLY A 306 4.22 -23.25 -17.62
CA GLY A 306 4.19 -23.43 -19.07
C GLY A 306 2.82 -23.81 -19.63
N ASP A 307 1.96 -24.41 -18.79
CA ASP A 307 0.69 -25.00 -19.18
C ASP A 307 -0.34 -24.96 -18.03
N ALA A 308 -1.57 -25.38 -18.32
CA ALA A 308 -2.66 -25.36 -17.33
C ALA A 308 -2.40 -26.30 -16.14
N LEU A 309 -1.82 -27.48 -16.38
CA LEU A 309 -1.58 -28.46 -15.32
C LEU A 309 -0.42 -28.02 -14.44
N GLY A 310 0.67 -27.50 -15.03
CA GLY A 310 1.74 -26.83 -14.28
C GLY A 310 1.21 -25.68 -13.42
N PHE A 311 0.29 -24.87 -13.97
CA PHE A 311 -0.35 -23.78 -13.24
C PHE A 311 -1.15 -24.28 -12.03
N LEU A 312 -2.01 -25.29 -12.23
CA LEU A 312 -2.84 -25.85 -11.17
C LEU A 312 -2.01 -26.50 -10.05
N ARG A 313 -0.83 -27.05 -10.36
CA ARG A 313 0.09 -27.57 -9.34
C ARG A 313 0.77 -26.48 -8.52
N ALA A 314 1.13 -25.36 -9.15
CA ALA A 314 1.78 -24.24 -8.48
C ALA A 314 0.80 -23.36 -7.67
N LEU A 315 -0.48 -23.34 -8.07
CA LEU A 315 -1.50 -22.47 -7.50
C LEU A 315 -1.72 -22.64 -5.97
N PRO A 316 -1.82 -23.86 -5.40
CA PRO A 316 -2.03 -24.04 -3.97
C PRO A 316 -0.96 -23.38 -3.11
N GLY A 317 0.32 -23.49 -3.50
CA GLY A 317 1.43 -22.88 -2.77
C GLY A 317 1.32 -21.36 -2.70
N ALA A 318 1.05 -20.71 -3.84
CA ALA A 318 0.82 -19.27 -3.91
C ALA A 318 -0.40 -18.84 -3.07
N LEU A 319 -1.50 -19.60 -3.13
CA LEU A 319 -2.71 -19.31 -2.35
C LEU A 319 -2.47 -19.44 -0.85
N VAL A 320 -1.71 -20.43 -0.40
CA VAL A 320 -1.35 -20.56 1.03
C VAL A 320 -0.59 -19.33 1.51
N ILE A 321 0.39 -18.85 0.73
CA ILE A 321 1.14 -17.63 1.08
C ILE A 321 0.22 -16.40 1.09
N LEU A 322 -0.63 -16.25 0.07
CA LEU A 322 -1.59 -15.14 -0.01
C LEU A 322 -2.56 -15.13 1.19
N LEU A 323 -3.12 -16.29 1.52
CA LEU A 323 -4.06 -16.47 2.63
C LEU A 323 -3.37 -16.28 3.99
N ALA A 324 -2.12 -16.71 4.15
CA ALA A 324 -1.33 -16.44 5.35
C ALA A 324 -1.11 -14.94 5.54
N HIS A 325 -0.78 -14.21 4.47
CA HIS A 325 -0.66 -12.75 4.52
C HIS A 325 -2.00 -12.07 4.81
N TYR A 326 -3.10 -12.56 4.24
CA TYR A 326 -4.43 -12.07 4.53
C TYR A 326 -4.81 -12.28 6.00
N ALA A 327 -4.59 -13.48 6.53
CA ALA A 327 -4.84 -13.80 7.93
C ALA A 327 -3.99 -12.96 8.88
N TRP A 328 -2.72 -12.70 8.52
CA TRP A 328 -1.84 -11.80 9.25
C TRP A 328 -2.42 -10.38 9.32
N VAL A 329 -2.80 -9.80 8.18
CA VAL A 329 -3.39 -8.45 8.09
C VAL A 329 -4.68 -8.35 8.91
N VAL A 330 -5.56 -9.35 8.82
CA VAL A 330 -6.83 -9.37 9.57
C VAL A 330 -6.62 -9.52 11.08
N LYS A 331 -5.60 -10.28 11.51
CA LYS A 331 -5.26 -10.45 12.94
C LYS A 331 -4.60 -9.21 13.55
N SER A 332 -3.90 -8.37 12.78
CA SER A 332 -3.23 -7.14 13.25
C SER A 332 -4.17 -5.96 13.56
N ASN A 333 -5.42 -6.25 13.94
CA ASN A 333 -6.55 -5.31 14.03
C ASN A 333 -6.40 -4.21 15.11
N VAL A 334 -5.58 -4.41 16.16
CA VAL A 334 -5.39 -3.41 17.24
C VAL A 334 -4.55 -2.23 16.77
N ALA A 335 -3.45 -2.49 16.06
CA ALA A 335 -2.59 -1.45 15.50
C ALA A 335 -3.30 -0.64 14.39
N PHE A 336 -4.33 -1.21 13.76
CA PHE A 336 -5.17 -0.54 12.78
C PHE A 336 -6.04 0.57 13.41
N GLU A 337 -6.59 0.34 14.60
CA GLU A 337 -7.48 1.29 15.26
C GLU A 337 -6.75 2.61 15.56
N GLU A 338 -5.59 2.52 16.21
CA GLU A 338 -4.78 3.69 16.54
C GLU A 338 -4.28 4.40 15.27
N ALA A 339 -3.82 3.65 14.28
CA ALA A 339 -3.36 4.21 13.01
C ALA A 339 -4.50 4.90 12.22
N SER A 340 -5.71 4.34 12.25
CA SER A 340 -6.87 4.92 11.56
C SER A 340 -7.38 6.17 12.27
N VAL A 341 -7.39 6.20 13.61
CA VAL A 341 -7.77 7.38 14.40
C VAL A 341 -6.75 8.50 14.21
N GLU A 342 -5.44 8.20 14.27
CA GLU A 342 -4.40 9.21 14.06
C GLU A 342 -4.43 9.76 12.61
N ALA A 343 -4.66 8.90 11.62
CA ALA A 343 -4.79 9.32 10.22
C ALA A 343 -6.03 10.20 10.00
N SER A 344 -7.17 9.84 10.59
CA SER A 344 -8.42 10.60 10.50
C SER A 344 -8.29 11.96 11.17
N ARG A 345 -7.65 12.01 12.33
CA ARG A 345 -7.36 13.26 13.04
C ARG A 345 -6.49 14.20 12.20
N LYS A 346 -5.36 13.70 11.68
CA LYS A 346 -4.47 14.50 10.83
C LYS A 346 -5.14 15.00 9.56
N LEU A 347 -6.02 14.19 8.97
CA LEU A 347 -6.74 14.58 7.76
C LEU A 347 -7.84 15.59 8.05
N ALA A 348 -8.58 15.43 9.16
CA ALA A 348 -9.54 16.41 9.64
C ALA A 348 -8.87 17.75 9.98
N GLU A 349 -7.71 17.73 10.62
CA GLU A 349 -6.88 18.92 10.88
C GLU A 349 -6.45 19.60 9.58
N LYS A 350 -6.02 18.83 8.56
CA LYS A 350 -5.68 19.39 7.24
C LYS A 350 -6.88 20.01 6.53
N VAL A 351 -8.02 19.34 6.53
CA VAL A 351 -9.25 19.83 5.91
C VAL A 351 -9.75 21.09 6.63
N ALA A 352 -9.72 21.10 7.97
CA ALA A 352 -10.04 22.28 8.76
C ALA A 352 -9.10 23.46 8.45
N ALA A 353 -7.80 23.21 8.32
CA ALA A 353 -6.82 24.22 7.94
C ALA A 353 -7.07 24.78 6.53
N ILE A 354 -7.42 23.92 5.57
CA ILE A 354 -7.80 24.33 4.20
C ILE A 354 -9.07 25.19 4.21
N ARG A 355 -10.12 24.74 4.92
CA ARG A 355 -11.39 25.46 5.03
C ARG A 355 -11.24 26.80 5.74
N ALA A 356 -10.30 26.88 6.70
CA ALA A 356 -9.92 28.12 7.37
C ALA A 356 -9.01 29.04 6.51
N GLY A 357 -8.77 28.70 5.23
CA GLY A 357 -7.92 29.49 4.32
C GLY A 357 -6.42 29.37 4.60
N ASN A 358 -6.01 28.55 5.57
CA ASN A 358 -4.62 28.36 5.98
C ASN A 358 -3.95 27.22 5.18
N TRP A 359 -3.85 27.42 3.87
CA TRP A 359 -3.23 26.48 2.93
C TRP A 359 -1.78 26.14 3.26
N GLN A 360 -1.06 27.08 3.87
CA GLN A 360 0.34 26.90 4.29
C GLN A 360 0.48 25.93 5.48
N ALA A 361 -0.52 25.86 6.36
CA ALA A 361 -0.56 24.89 7.46
C ALA A 361 -1.00 23.49 6.99
N ALA A 362 -1.79 23.41 5.92
CA ALA A 362 -2.23 22.15 5.33
C ALA A 362 -1.17 21.50 4.42
N GLN A 363 -0.29 22.30 3.82
CA GLN A 363 0.92 21.79 3.19
C GLN A 363 1.83 21.21 4.28
N ASP A 364 2.07 19.90 4.23
CA ASP A 364 3.15 19.31 5.01
C ASP A 364 4.40 20.15 4.73
N LYS A 365 4.95 20.83 5.76
CA LYS A 365 6.20 21.60 5.64
C LYS A 365 7.22 20.68 4.98
N ALA A 366 7.40 20.84 3.67
CA ALA A 366 8.42 20.12 2.94
C ALA A 366 9.72 20.61 3.55
N ARG A 367 10.30 19.83 4.47
CA ARG A 367 11.60 20.15 5.06
C ARG A 367 12.51 20.42 3.88
N ALA A 368 13.04 21.64 3.82
CA ALA A 368 13.97 22.02 2.77
C ALA A 368 15.09 20.98 2.78
N GLY A 369 15.18 20.20 1.70
CA GLY A 369 16.25 19.24 1.53
C GLY A 369 17.58 19.99 1.60
N ARG A 370 18.61 19.39 2.19
CA ARG A 370 19.95 19.99 2.16
C ARG A 370 20.32 20.24 0.70
N SER A 371 20.73 21.47 0.41
CA SER A 371 21.22 21.84 -0.92
C SER A 371 22.42 20.95 -1.24
N PRO A 372 22.43 20.21 -2.37
CA PRO A 372 23.53 19.30 -2.71
C PRO A 372 24.84 20.07 -2.89
N PHE A 373 24.78 21.32 -3.36
CA PHE A 373 25.87 22.27 -3.44
C PHE A 373 25.31 23.71 -3.52
N LYS A 374 26.14 24.73 -3.30
CA LYS A 374 25.72 26.15 -3.44
C LYS A 374 25.62 26.49 -4.93
N LEU A 375 24.44 26.90 -5.39
CA LEU A 375 24.23 27.37 -6.75
C LEU A 375 24.63 28.85 -6.82
N GLY A 376 25.44 29.22 -7.81
CA GLY A 376 25.73 30.63 -8.10
C GLY A 376 24.50 31.38 -8.62
N PRO A 377 24.43 32.72 -8.45
CA PRO A 377 23.30 33.53 -8.90
C PRO A 377 23.18 33.64 -10.43
N ALA A 378 24.25 33.29 -11.17
CA ALA A 378 24.27 33.19 -12.63
C ALA A 378 24.95 31.89 -13.06
N GLY A 379 24.46 31.27 -14.14
CA GLY A 379 25.04 30.05 -14.69
C GLY A 379 24.14 29.33 -15.69
N PRO A 380 24.60 28.20 -16.25
CA PRO A 380 23.84 27.43 -17.24
C PRO A 380 22.51 26.91 -16.67
N ALA A 381 21.43 27.05 -17.45
CA ALA A 381 20.08 26.60 -17.06
C ALA A 381 20.05 25.09 -16.72
N ALA A 382 20.83 24.27 -17.44
CA ALA A 382 20.92 22.83 -17.19
C ALA A 382 21.38 22.52 -15.75
N THR A 383 22.33 23.27 -15.21
CA THR A 383 22.83 23.11 -13.83
C THR A 383 21.74 23.46 -12.81
N ALA A 384 20.94 24.50 -13.08
CA ALA A 384 19.81 24.87 -12.23
C ALA A 384 18.70 23.80 -12.25
N PHE A 385 18.39 23.23 -13.42
CA PHE A 385 17.44 22.12 -13.53
C PHE A 385 17.95 20.86 -12.83
N PHE A 386 19.23 20.52 -13.01
CA PHE A 386 19.87 19.39 -12.34
C PHE A 386 19.86 19.55 -10.82
N TRP A 387 20.22 20.74 -10.31
CA TRP A 387 20.15 21.07 -8.90
C TRP A 387 18.73 20.97 -8.31
N LYS A 388 17.73 21.48 -9.04
CA LYS A 388 16.31 21.36 -8.67
C LYS A 388 15.87 19.90 -8.59
N ASN A 389 16.31 19.07 -9.55
CA ASN A 389 16.01 17.64 -9.57
C ASN A 389 16.73 16.87 -8.46
N LEU A 390 17.96 17.25 -8.10
CA LEU A 390 18.66 16.69 -6.95
C LEU A 390 17.96 17.01 -5.63
N ILE A 391 17.48 18.24 -5.45
CA ILE A 391 16.72 18.62 -4.24
C ILE A 391 15.38 17.89 -4.18
N SER A 392 14.72 17.65 -5.31
CA SER A 392 13.48 16.88 -5.33
C SER A 392 13.73 15.39 -5.05
N ALA A 393 14.82 14.81 -5.56
CA ALA A 393 15.22 13.42 -5.33
C ALA A 393 15.68 13.17 -3.87
N ASN A 394 16.40 14.12 -3.26
CA ASN A 394 16.85 14.03 -1.87
C ASN A 394 15.69 14.05 -0.85
N ARG A 395 14.44 14.30 -1.31
CA ARG A 395 13.22 14.16 -0.50
C ARG A 395 12.81 12.70 -0.26
N GLY A 396 13.29 11.76 -1.09
CA GLY A 396 12.99 10.32 -0.98
C GLY A 396 13.98 9.54 -0.12
N ILE A 397 15.19 10.06 0.08
CA ILE A 397 16.31 9.38 0.73
C ILE A 397 16.62 10.11 2.05
N THR A 398 15.68 10.09 3.00
CA THR A 398 15.98 10.53 4.36
C THR A 398 16.21 9.32 5.24
N PHE A 399 17.49 8.95 5.37
CA PHE A 399 17.97 8.14 6.48
C PHE A 399 17.82 8.97 7.75
N ARG A 400 16.80 8.65 8.53
CA ARG A 400 16.66 9.04 9.93
C ARG A 400 16.26 7.83 10.75
#